data_AF-A0A7S1YJ17-F1
#
_entry.id   AF-A0A7S1YJ17-F1
#
_cell.length_a   1.000
_cell.length_b   1.000
_cell.length_c   1.000
_cell.angle_alpha   90.00
_cell.angle_beta   90.00
_cell.angle_gamma   90.00
#
_symmetry.space_group_name_H-M   'P 1'
#
loop_
_entity.id
_entity.type
_entity.pdbx_description
1 polymer ?
#
loop_
_entity_poly.entity_id
_entity_poly.type
_entity_poly.pdbx_seq_one_letter_code
_entity_poly.pdbx_strand_id
1 'polypeptide(L)'
;VDKGAQQVRQICEAFNLQINNPCAILMQETSREFLTNQSNTKKYEFFLKATQLEQMRKDYHAADMSTSTIKSIVARKQKMLPDMEKKVADCQMALDRAMQLNHLQDDIDRLENEYVWSIFEQEQAKLASLQRKVKKLEALRDRKDDDLVAAQRDRDASNERIHKLGDHITRVNAALEEKEGE
;
A
#
# COMPACT_ATOMS: atom_id res chain seq x y z
N VAL A 1 -29.10 -42.15 -8.92
CA VAL A 1 -30.56 -41.98 -9.00
C VAL A 1 -30.91 -41.80 -10.47
N ASP A 2 -31.76 -42.66 -10.98
CA ASP A 2 -31.95 -42.88 -12.42
C ASP A 2 -32.66 -41.68 -13.09
N LYS A 3 -31.92 -40.93 -13.92
CA LYS A 3 -32.43 -39.71 -14.58
C LYS A 3 -33.66 -40.00 -15.45
N GLY A 4 -33.73 -41.18 -16.06
CA GLY A 4 -34.88 -41.59 -16.88
C GLY A 4 -36.17 -41.68 -16.07
N ALA A 5 -36.11 -42.29 -14.88
CA ALA A 5 -37.26 -42.43 -13.99
C ALA A 5 -37.78 -41.09 -13.44
N GLN A 6 -36.93 -40.07 -13.38
CA GLN A 6 -37.33 -38.72 -12.95
C GLN A 6 -38.01 -37.94 -14.08
N GLN A 7 -37.51 -38.06 -15.30
CA GLN A 7 -38.13 -37.46 -16.50
C GLN A 7 -39.52 -38.06 -16.76
N VAL A 8 -39.67 -39.38 -16.65
CA VAL A 8 -40.98 -40.04 -16.80
C VAL A 8 -41.98 -39.53 -15.76
N ARG A 9 -41.55 -39.37 -14.50
CA ARG A 9 -42.41 -38.79 -13.45
C ARG A 9 -42.83 -37.35 -13.76
N GLN A 10 -41.91 -36.50 -14.22
CA GLN A 10 -42.20 -35.12 -14.61
C GLN A 10 -43.20 -35.05 -15.78
N ILE A 11 -43.06 -35.94 -16.78
CA ILE A 11 -44.03 -36.04 -17.88
C ILE A 11 -45.41 -36.47 -17.34
N CYS A 12 -45.46 -37.47 -16.47
CA CYS A 12 -46.72 -37.92 -15.87
C CYS A 12 -47.38 -36.80 -15.06
N GLU A 13 -46.62 -36.03 -14.29
CA GLU A 13 -47.11 -34.87 -13.54
C GLU A 13 -47.62 -33.77 -14.49
N ALA A 14 -46.87 -33.44 -15.55
CA ALA A 14 -47.24 -32.40 -16.52
C ALA A 14 -48.55 -32.71 -17.27
N PHE A 15 -48.82 -33.99 -17.55
CA PHE A 15 -50.05 -34.44 -18.19
C PHE A 15 -51.12 -34.91 -17.18
N ASN A 16 -50.91 -34.72 -15.88
CA ASN A 16 -51.80 -35.16 -14.80
C ASN A 16 -52.20 -36.65 -14.90
N LEU A 17 -51.24 -37.50 -15.29
CA LEU A 17 -51.40 -38.95 -15.39
C LEU A 17 -51.22 -39.59 -14.01
N GLN A 18 -52.33 -39.97 -13.39
CA GLN A 18 -52.37 -40.49 -12.02
C GLN A 18 -52.20 -42.02 -11.96
N ILE A 19 -51.05 -42.50 -12.42
CA ILE A 19 -50.77 -43.95 -12.56
C ILE A 19 -50.85 -44.71 -11.22
N ASN A 20 -50.58 -44.03 -10.10
CA ASN A 20 -50.61 -44.60 -8.75
C ASN A 20 -51.97 -44.46 -8.06
N ASN A 21 -52.97 -43.82 -8.68
CA ASN A 21 -54.30 -43.67 -8.10
C ASN A 21 -55.14 -44.91 -8.43
N PRO A 22 -55.56 -45.72 -7.43
CA PRO A 22 -56.32 -46.94 -7.68
C PRO A 22 -57.73 -46.69 -8.26
N CYS A 23 -58.23 -45.45 -8.21
CA CYS A 23 -59.47 -45.04 -8.90
C CYS A 23 -59.24 -44.62 -10.36
N ALA A 24 -58.01 -44.27 -10.75
CA ALA A 24 -57.66 -43.96 -12.13
C ALA A 24 -57.25 -45.22 -12.90
N ILE A 25 -56.51 -46.13 -12.25
CA ILE A 25 -56.12 -47.43 -12.80
C ILE A 25 -56.40 -48.50 -11.75
N LEU A 26 -57.43 -49.32 -12.00
CA LEU A 26 -57.82 -50.38 -11.08
C LEU A 26 -57.14 -51.70 -11.46
N MET A 27 -56.09 -52.06 -10.73
CA MET A 27 -55.41 -53.35 -10.89
C MET A 27 -56.28 -54.52 -10.40
N GLN A 28 -56.07 -55.71 -10.96
CA GLN A 28 -56.85 -56.91 -10.61
C GLN A 28 -56.70 -57.31 -9.13
N GLU A 29 -55.50 -57.18 -8.57
CA GLU A 29 -55.26 -57.47 -7.15
C GLU A 29 -55.93 -56.43 -6.25
N THR A 30 -55.83 -55.14 -6.59
CA THR A 30 -56.42 -54.03 -5.82
C THR A 30 -57.95 -54.07 -5.85
N SER A 31 -58.54 -54.46 -6.97
CA SER A 31 -60.00 -54.66 -7.08
C SER A 31 -60.47 -55.87 -6.28
N ARG A 32 -59.74 -56.99 -6.30
CA ARG A 32 -60.02 -58.13 -5.43
C ARG A 32 -59.95 -57.72 -3.98
N GLU A 33 -58.86 -57.07 -3.56
CA GLU A 33 -58.66 -56.62 -2.18
C GLU A 33 -59.76 -55.66 -1.75
N PHE A 34 -60.23 -54.76 -2.61
CA PHE A 34 -61.32 -53.83 -2.32
C PHE A 34 -62.67 -54.55 -2.12
N LEU A 35 -62.97 -55.55 -2.96
CA LEU A 35 -64.24 -56.28 -2.92
C LEU A 35 -64.29 -57.35 -1.81
N THR A 36 -63.16 -57.94 -1.44
CA THR A 36 -63.09 -58.94 -0.36
C THR A 36 -62.94 -58.27 1.01
N ASN A 37 -64.09 -58.02 1.65
CA ASN A 37 -64.26 -57.74 3.08
C ASN A 37 -63.14 -56.92 3.76
N GLN A 38 -62.80 -55.75 3.21
CA GLN A 38 -61.84 -54.84 3.84
C GLN A 38 -62.37 -54.28 5.16
N SER A 39 -61.48 -54.19 6.16
CA SER A 39 -61.72 -53.43 7.38
C SER A 39 -62.00 -51.97 7.07
N ASN A 40 -62.79 -51.29 7.92
CA ASN A 40 -63.14 -49.88 7.74
C ASN A 40 -61.90 -48.97 7.63
N THR A 41 -60.80 -49.33 8.30
CA THR A 41 -59.51 -48.63 8.22
C THR A 41 -58.91 -48.67 6.81
N LYS A 42 -58.91 -49.83 6.15
CA LYS A 42 -58.37 -49.96 4.78
C LYS A 42 -59.22 -49.20 3.75
N LYS A 43 -60.55 -49.19 3.92
CA LYS A 43 -61.46 -48.37 3.09
C LYS A 43 -61.17 -46.88 3.24
N TYR A 44 -60.87 -46.43 4.46
CA TYR A 44 -60.48 -45.04 4.72
C TYR A 44 -59.13 -44.69 4.10
N GLU A 45 -58.12 -45.56 4.20
CA GLU A 45 -56.84 -45.37 3.52
C GLU A 45 -56.99 -45.36 1.99
N PHE A 46 -57.81 -46.25 1.44
CA PHE A 46 -58.14 -46.26 0.01
C PHE A 46 -58.76 -44.93 -0.42
N PHE A 47 -59.72 -44.42 0.35
CA PHE A 47 -60.33 -43.12 0.09
C PHE A 47 -59.29 -41.98 0.13
N LEU A 48 -58.40 -41.95 1.13
CA LEU A 48 -57.34 -40.94 1.23
C LEU A 48 -56.34 -41.00 0.07
N LYS A 49 -56.02 -42.19 -0.44
CA LYS A 49 -55.17 -42.37 -1.63
C LYS A 49 -55.90 -41.96 -2.91
N ALA A 50 -57.15 -42.39 -3.07
CA ALA A 50 -57.98 -42.10 -4.23
C ALA A 50 -58.25 -40.60 -4.42
N THR A 51 -58.48 -39.90 -3.31
CA THR A 51 -58.70 -38.45 -3.27
C THR A 51 -57.41 -37.63 -3.17
N GLN A 52 -56.24 -38.28 -3.16
CA GLN A 52 -54.91 -37.68 -3.01
C GLN A 52 -54.68 -36.88 -1.70
N LEU A 53 -55.60 -36.95 -0.76
CA LEU A 53 -55.48 -36.30 0.55
C LEU A 53 -54.26 -36.80 1.33
N GLU A 54 -53.86 -38.07 1.14
CA GLU A 54 -52.63 -38.60 1.75
C GLU A 54 -51.38 -37.88 1.24
N GLN A 55 -51.29 -37.65 -0.08
CA GLN A 55 -50.16 -36.98 -0.71
C GLN A 55 -50.13 -35.50 -0.31
N MET A 56 -51.27 -34.82 -0.38
CA MET A 56 -51.39 -33.42 0.04
C MET A 56 -50.97 -33.21 1.50
N ARG A 57 -51.31 -34.14 2.40
CA ARG A 57 -50.86 -34.10 3.80
C ARG A 57 -49.34 -34.24 3.92
N LYS A 58 -48.72 -35.14 3.15
CA LYS A 58 -47.25 -35.31 3.15
C LYS A 58 -46.56 -34.05 2.63
N ASP A 59 -47.06 -33.49 1.53
CA ASP A 59 -46.49 -32.29 0.92
C ASP A 59 -46.64 -31.08 1.84
N TYR A 60 -47.79 -30.92 2.49
CA TYR A 60 -48.02 -29.89 3.49
C TYR A 60 -47.03 -30.01 4.66
N HIS A 61 -46.86 -31.21 5.21
CA HIS A 61 -45.93 -31.42 6.32
C HIS A 61 -44.47 -31.16 5.89
N ALA A 62 -44.08 -31.56 4.69
CA ALA A 62 -42.75 -31.27 4.15
C ALA A 62 -42.52 -29.76 3.96
N ALA A 63 -43.53 -29.04 3.44
CA ALA A 63 -43.48 -27.59 3.27
C ALA A 63 -43.40 -26.86 4.62
N ASP A 64 -44.14 -27.31 5.63
CA ASP A 64 -44.10 -26.74 6.97
C ASP A 64 -42.73 -26.93 7.64
N MET A 65 -42.16 -28.13 7.56
CA MET A 65 -40.82 -28.43 8.06
C MET A 65 -39.73 -27.61 7.34
N SER A 66 -39.83 -27.49 6.01
CA SER A 66 -38.93 -26.63 5.22
C SER A 66 -39.05 -25.16 5.65
N THR A 67 -40.28 -24.66 5.83
CA THR A 67 -40.54 -23.28 6.25
C THR A 67 -39.97 -23.02 7.65
N SER A 68 -40.16 -23.93 8.59
CA SER A 68 -39.60 -23.85 9.94
C SER A 68 -38.07 -23.80 9.92
N THR A 69 -37.45 -24.64 9.09
CA THR A 69 -36.00 -24.69 8.90
C THR A 69 -35.47 -23.38 8.33
N ILE A 70 -36.11 -22.84 7.29
CA ILE A 70 -35.72 -21.57 6.67
C ILE A 70 -35.86 -20.43 7.67
N LYS A 71 -36.96 -20.35 8.44
CA LYS A 71 -37.14 -19.33 9.47
C LYS A 71 -36.04 -19.37 10.52
N SER A 72 -35.63 -20.56 10.97
CA SER A 72 -34.52 -20.73 11.91
C SER A 72 -33.18 -20.23 11.32
N ILE A 73 -32.91 -20.57 10.05
CA ILE A 73 -31.69 -20.11 9.35
C ILE A 73 -31.68 -18.59 9.21
N VAL A 74 -32.79 -17.99 8.82
CA VAL A 74 -32.93 -16.53 8.69
C VAL A 74 -32.70 -15.86 10.03
N ALA A 75 -33.36 -16.33 11.10
CA ALA A 75 -33.17 -15.78 12.44
C ALA A 75 -31.71 -15.87 12.91
N ARG A 76 -31.03 -17.00 12.65
CA ARG A 76 -29.60 -17.15 12.97
C ARG A 76 -28.74 -16.16 12.20
N LYS A 77 -28.94 -16.05 10.88
CA LYS A 77 -28.17 -15.11 10.04
C LYS A 77 -28.40 -13.66 10.45
N GLN A 78 -29.64 -13.30 10.78
CA GLN A 78 -29.97 -11.95 11.22
C GLN A 78 -29.34 -11.59 12.57
N LYS A 79 -29.18 -12.57 13.47
CA LYS A 79 -28.40 -12.39 14.71
C LYS A 79 -26.89 -12.21 14.47
N MET A 80 -26.34 -12.78 13.41
CA MET A 80 -24.91 -12.64 13.07
C MET A 80 -24.59 -11.33 12.34
N LEU A 81 -25.60 -10.67 11.78
CA LEU A 81 -25.43 -9.49 10.94
C LEU A 81 -24.79 -8.31 11.68
N PRO A 82 -25.20 -7.96 12.93
CA PRO A 82 -24.56 -6.88 13.69
C PRO A 82 -23.07 -7.13 13.98
N ASP A 83 -22.70 -8.39 14.26
CA ASP A 83 -21.30 -8.75 14.49
C ASP A 83 -20.46 -8.57 13.22
N MET A 84 -21.03 -8.85 12.04
CA MET A 84 -20.36 -8.63 10.77
C MET A 84 -20.25 -7.14 10.46
N GLU A 85 -21.30 -6.36 10.69
CA GLU A 85 -21.27 -4.89 10.53
C GLU A 85 -20.22 -4.25 11.43
N LYS A 86 -20.10 -4.72 12.68
CA LYS A 86 -19.06 -4.26 13.60
C LYS A 86 -17.66 -4.57 13.08
N LYS A 87 -17.43 -5.77 12.56
CA LYS A 87 -16.13 -6.13 11.95
C LYS A 87 -15.80 -5.25 10.75
N VAL A 88 -16.79 -4.93 9.91
CA VAL A 88 -16.59 -4.01 8.78
C VAL A 88 -16.21 -2.62 9.28
N ALA A 89 -16.90 -2.10 10.29
CA ALA A 89 -16.56 -0.81 10.89
C ALA A 89 -15.14 -0.80 11.48
N ASP A 90 -14.75 -1.84 12.23
CA ASP A 90 -13.41 -1.98 12.80
C ASP A 90 -12.33 -2.02 11.71
N CYS A 91 -12.57 -2.77 10.63
CA CYS A 91 -11.67 -2.83 9.48
C CYS A 91 -11.55 -1.47 8.77
N GLN A 92 -12.66 -0.74 8.61
CA GLN A 92 -12.64 0.59 8.01
C GLN A 92 -11.82 1.58 8.86
N MET A 93 -12.01 1.57 10.18
CA MET A 93 -11.21 2.40 11.08
C MET A 93 -9.71 2.05 11.03
N ALA A 94 -9.37 0.76 10.90
CA ALA A 94 -7.98 0.33 10.74
C ALA A 94 -7.39 0.80 9.41
N LEU A 95 -8.16 0.75 8.33
CA LEU A 95 -7.77 1.26 7.01
C LEU A 95 -7.50 2.77 7.04
N ASP A 96 -8.42 3.53 7.63
CA ASP A 96 -8.29 5.00 7.72
C ASP A 96 -7.03 5.39 8.51
N ARG A 97 -6.73 4.67 9.60
CA ARG A 97 -5.47 4.85 10.36
C ARG A 97 -4.23 4.52 9.53
N ALA A 98 -4.27 3.44 8.74
CA ALA A 98 -3.15 3.07 7.87
C ALA A 98 -2.92 4.13 6.78
N MET A 99 -3.99 4.71 6.22
CA MET A 99 -3.89 5.82 5.27
C MET A 99 -3.27 7.07 5.90
N GLN A 100 -3.66 7.41 7.14
CA GLN A 100 -3.05 8.52 7.88
C GLN A 100 -1.56 8.29 8.14
N LEU A 101 -1.16 7.06 8.46
CA LEU A 101 0.26 6.71 8.65
C LEU A 101 1.05 6.87 7.35
N ASN A 102 0.51 6.47 6.21
CA ASN A 102 1.17 6.67 4.92
C ASN A 102 1.35 8.18 4.64
N HIS A 103 0.33 8.99 4.90
CA HIS A 103 0.46 10.43 4.69
C HIS A 103 1.53 11.05 5.62
N LEU A 104 1.60 10.59 6.87
CA LEU A 104 2.65 11.02 7.80
C LEU A 104 4.04 10.59 7.32
N GLN A 105 4.17 9.41 6.72
CA GLN A 105 5.43 8.96 6.12
C GLN A 105 5.83 9.86 4.95
N ASP A 106 4.89 10.19 4.05
CA ASP A 106 5.16 11.11 2.94
C ASP A 106 5.60 12.50 3.44
N ASP A 107 5.01 12.97 4.54
CA ASP A 107 5.40 14.23 5.19
C ASP A 107 6.79 14.15 5.82
N ILE A 108 7.15 13.02 6.44
CA ILE A 108 8.50 12.77 6.97
C ILE A 108 9.51 12.83 5.82
N ASP A 109 9.27 12.09 4.74
CA ASP A 109 10.19 12.05 3.59
C ASP A 109 10.34 13.45 2.96
N ARG A 110 9.27 14.23 2.89
CA ARG A 110 9.33 15.64 2.43
C ARG A 110 10.20 16.49 3.37
N LEU A 111 9.94 16.43 4.67
CA LEU A 111 10.64 17.23 5.67
C LEU A 111 12.13 16.86 5.78
N GLU A 112 12.48 15.57 5.65
CA GLU A 112 13.87 15.12 5.59
C GLU A 112 14.59 15.70 4.38
N ASN A 113 13.95 15.68 3.21
CA ASN A 113 14.50 16.30 2.01
C ASN A 113 14.70 17.81 2.19
N GLU A 114 13.69 18.53 2.69
CA GLU A 114 13.79 19.96 2.98
C GLU A 114 14.91 20.27 3.98
N TYR A 115 15.07 19.43 5.00
CA TYR A 115 16.14 19.56 6.00
C TYR A 115 17.54 19.41 5.37
N VAL A 116 17.73 18.39 4.53
CA VAL A 116 19.00 18.18 3.82
C VAL A 116 19.31 19.36 2.89
N TRP A 117 18.32 19.87 2.16
CA TRP A 117 18.48 21.04 1.30
C TRP A 117 18.83 22.31 2.08
N SER A 118 18.22 22.52 3.25
CA SER A 118 18.54 23.63 4.15
C SER A 118 19.99 23.58 4.63
N ILE A 119 20.48 22.40 5.03
CA ILE A 119 21.89 22.23 5.40
C ILE A 119 22.80 22.52 4.20
N PHE A 120 22.47 21.98 3.03
CA PHE A 120 23.25 22.21 1.82
C PHE A 120 23.35 23.71 1.48
N GLU A 121 22.25 24.45 1.55
CA GLU A 121 22.23 25.89 1.30
C GLU A 121 23.10 26.65 2.31
N GLN A 122 23.01 26.30 3.60
CA GLN A 122 23.85 26.90 4.64
C GLN A 122 25.35 26.65 4.41
N GLU A 123 25.73 25.41 4.09
CA GLU A 123 27.13 25.07 3.81
C GLU A 123 27.62 25.69 2.50
N GLN A 124 26.77 25.77 1.48
CA GLN A 124 27.07 26.44 0.21
C GLN A 124 27.31 27.95 0.44
N ALA A 125 26.50 28.60 1.27
CA ALA A 125 26.68 30.01 1.64
C ALA A 125 28.01 30.23 2.41
N LYS A 126 28.34 29.34 3.35
CA LYS A 126 29.62 29.37 4.07
C LYS A 126 30.79 29.22 3.11
N LEU A 127 30.74 28.23 2.21
CA LEU A 127 31.77 27.97 1.22
C LEU A 127 31.96 29.15 0.26
N ALA A 128 30.87 29.75 -0.23
CA ALA A 128 30.92 30.96 -1.05
C ALA A 128 31.59 32.14 -0.30
N SER A 129 31.31 32.30 1.00
CA SER A 129 31.95 33.33 1.83
C SER A 129 33.46 33.08 1.99
N LEU A 130 33.87 31.83 2.19
CA LEU A 130 35.27 31.43 2.32
C LEU A 130 36.01 31.61 1.00
N GLN A 131 35.42 31.20 -0.12
CA GLN A 131 35.98 31.44 -1.46
C GLN A 131 36.21 32.92 -1.73
N ARG A 132 35.26 33.79 -1.34
CA ARG A 132 35.45 35.25 -1.44
C ARG A 132 36.63 35.74 -0.58
N LYS A 133 36.82 35.20 0.63
CA LYS A 133 37.95 35.53 1.51
C LYS A 133 39.27 35.06 0.91
N VAL A 134 39.34 33.83 0.42
CA VAL A 134 40.53 33.26 -0.26
C VAL A 134 40.93 34.13 -1.44
N LYS A 135 40.00 34.46 -2.34
CA LYS A 135 40.28 35.36 -3.48
C LYS A 135 40.82 36.72 -3.06
N LYS A 136 40.30 37.31 -1.97
CA LYS A 136 40.82 38.58 -1.43
C LYS A 136 42.24 38.44 -0.88
N LEU A 137 42.53 37.34 -0.20
CA LEU A 137 43.87 37.07 0.34
C LEU A 137 44.87 36.77 -0.76
N GLU A 138 44.49 36.02 -1.79
CA GLU A 138 45.31 35.79 -2.99
C GLU A 138 45.65 37.11 -3.68
N ALA A 139 44.66 37.98 -3.92
CA ALA A 139 44.91 39.29 -4.50
C ALA A 139 45.82 40.18 -3.62
N LEU A 140 45.74 40.04 -2.29
CA LEU A 140 46.62 40.75 -1.36
C LEU A 140 48.05 40.17 -1.37
N ARG A 141 48.18 38.85 -1.43
CA ARG A 141 49.47 38.16 -1.58
C ARG A 141 50.14 38.61 -2.87
N ASP A 142 49.44 38.59 -3.99
CA ASP A 142 50.01 38.97 -5.28
C ASP A 142 50.51 40.44 -5.26
N ARG A 143 49.75 41.35 -4.65
CA ARG A 143 50.21 42.74 -4.43
C ARG A 143 51.45 42.82 -3.53
N LYS A 144 51.53 42.00 -2.48
CA LYS A 144 52.68 41.97 -1.58
C LYS A 144 53.91 41.36 -2.24
N ASP A 145 53.73 40.38 -3.11
CA ASP A 145 54.80 39.82 -3.93
C ASP A 145 55.31 40.88 -4.92
N ASP A 146 54.41 41.65 -5.55
CA ASP A 146 54.80 42.80 -6.39
C ASP A 146 55.56 43.88 -5.60
N ASP A 147 55.07 44.26 -4.41
CA ASP A 147 55.74 45.20 -3.49
C ASP A 147 57.14 44.68 -3.10
N LEU A 148 57.28 43.38 -2.81
CA LEU A 148 58.55 42.75 -2.44
C LEU A 148 59.54 42.77 -3.61
N VAL A 149 59.09 42.47 -4.83
CA VAL A 149 59.91 42.54 -6.04
C VAL A 149 60.38 43.98 -6.28
N ALA A 150 59.51 44.98 -6.08
CA ALA A 150 59.88 46.38 -6.19
C ALA A 150 60.93 46.78 -5.13
N ALA A 151 60.69 46.43 -3.86
CA ALA A 151 61.62 46.71 -2.77
C ALA A 151 62.98 46.01 -2.95
N GLN A 152 62.99 44.78 -3.49
CA GLN A 152 64.23 44.08 -3.85
C GLN A 152 65.02 44.83 -4.92
N ARG A 153 64.34 45.31 -5.98
CA ARG A 153 64.98 46.13 -7.02
C ARG A 153 65.58 47.41 -6.46
N ASP A 154 64.84 48.11 -5.61
CA ASP A 154 65.32 49.34 -4.97
C ASP A 154 66.53 49.07 -4.05
N ARG A 155 66.49 47.97 -3.29
CA ARG A 155 67.61 47.54 -2.45
C ARG A 155 68.84 47.21 -3.30
N ASP A 156 68.67 46.47 -4.38
CA ASP A 156 69.77 46.08 -5.25
C ASP A 156 70.39 47.31 -5.95
N ALA A 157 69.56 48.28 -6.38
CA ALA A 157 70.03 49.56 -6.89
C ALA A 157 70.78 50.39 -5.83
N SER A 158 70.30 50.39 -4.57
CA SER A 158 71.00 51.04 -3.46
C SER A 158 72.32 50.35 -3.12
N ASN A 159 72.37 49.02 -3.13
CA ASN A 159 73.59 48.24 -2.93
C ASN A 159 74.62 48.53 -4.04
N GLU A 160 74.19 48.67 -5.29
CA GLU A 160 75.07 49.05 -6.40
C GLU A 160 75.65 50.46 -6.19
N ARG A 161 74.84 51.41 -5.69
CA ARG A 161 75.33 52.75 -5.31
C ARG A 161 76.33 52.69 -4.17
N ILE A 162 76.05 51.90 -3.13
CA ILE A 162 76.96 51.70 -2.00
C ILE A 162 78.28 51.09 -2.49
N HIS A 163 78.24 50.11 -3.39
CA HIS A 163 79.43 49.52 -3.99
C HIS A 163 80.24 50.59 -4.75
N LYS A 164 79.60 51.39 -5.61
CA LYS A 164 80.26 52.49 -6.33
C LYS A 164 80.88 53.53 -5.39
N LEU A 165 80.19 53.86 -4.29
CA LEU A 165 80.71 54.75 -3.24
C LEU A 165 81.89 54.11 -2.48
N GLY A 166 81.83 52.81 -2.17
CA GLY A 166 82.93 52.06 -1.57
C GLY A 166 84.17 52.01 -2.46
N ASP A 167 83.97 51.79 -3.77
CA ASP A 167 85.03 51.88 -4.79
C ASP A 167 85.62 53.29 -4.87
N HIS A 168 84.80 54.33 -4.64
CA HIS A 168 85.27 55.70 -4.65
C HIS A 168 86.06 56.04 -3.38
N ILE A 169 85.59 55.61 -2.20
CA ILE A 169 86.30 55.79 -0.93
C ILE A 169 87.64 55.07 -0.95
N THR A 170 87.71 53.84 -1.47
CA THR A 170 88.99 53.12 -1.61
C THR A 170 89.98 53.84 -2.52
N ARG A 171 89.51 54.42 -3.65
CA ARG A 171 90.37 55.27 -4.50
C ARG A 171 90.84 56.54 -3.80
N VAL A 172 89.95 57.21 -3.06
CA VAL A 172 90.30 58.44 -2.33
C VAL A 172 91.27 58.13 -1.19
N ASN A 173 91.07 57.04 -0.45
CA ASN A 173 92.00 56.59 0.59
C ASN A 173 93.37 56.23 0.00
N ALA A 174 93.42 55.53 -1.13
CA ALA A 174 94.68 55.25 -1.84
C ALA A 174 95.41 56.55 -2.26
N ALA A 175 94.68 57.56 -2.72
CA ALA A 175 95.24 58.87 -3.06
C ALA A 175 95.66 59.71 -1.84
N LEU A 176 95.07 59.45 -0.67
CA LEU A 176 95.46 60.05 0.61
C LEU A 176 96.73 59.40 1.17
N GLU A 177 96.85 58.07 1.07
CA GLU A 177 98.08 57.33 1.41
C GLU A 177 99.27 57.74 0.50
N GLU A 178 99.03 58.07 -0.78
CA GLU A 178 100.06 58.65 -1.66
C GLU A 178 100.46 60.08 -1.26
N LYS A 179 99.59 60.84 -0.60
CA LYS A 179 99.87 62.22 -0.15
C LYS A 179 100.46 62.34 1.25
N GLU A 180 100.23 61.37 2.13
CA GLU A 180 100.90 61.29 3.44
C GLU A 180 102.31 60.67 3.35
N GLY A 181 102.70 60.18 2.16
CA GLY A 181 104.04 59.66 1.85
C GLY A 181 105.02 60.66 1.21
N GLU A 182 104.64 61.92 1.00
CA GLU A 182 105.52 63.05 0.62
C GLU A 182 105.86 63.94 1.82
#